data_AF-B3GK20-F1
#
_entry.id   AF-B3GK20-F1
#
_cell.length_a   1.000
_cell.length_b   1.000
_cell.length_c   1.000
_cell.angle_alpha   90.00
_cell.angle_beta   90.00
_cell.angle_gamma   90.00
#
_symmetry.space_group_name_H-M   'P 1'
#
loop_
_entity.id
_entity.type
_entity.pdbx_description
1 polymer ?
#
loop_
_entity_poly.entity_id
_entity_poly.type
_entity_poly.pdbx_seq_one_letter_code
_entity_poly.pdbx_strand_id
1 'polypeptide(L)'
;VDIDWEFPGRCGATCNFRPEDTQNFTALLAEFRSQLDAIDPTLLLTVATPAGSYYYSQIELDQIHNSLDWINLMTYDLYGAW
;
A
#
# COMPACT_ATOMS: atom_id res chain seq x y z
N VAL A 1 2.18 6.08 11.12
CA VAL A 1 3.14 5.41 10.22
C VAL A 1 2.57 5.49 8.83
N ASP A 2 3.41 5.81 7.84
CA ASP A 2 3.04 5.79 6.43
C ASP A 2 3.80 4.65 5.76
N ILE A 3 3.09 3.77 5.05
CA ILE A 3 3.67 2.63 4.34
C ILE A 3 3.75 2.95 2.86
N ASP A 4 4.97 2.94 2.33
CA ASP A 4 5.29 3.23 0.94
C ASP A 4 5.98 2.03 0.29
N TRP A 5 5.18 1.03 -0.10
CA TRP A 5 5.66 -0.15 -0.82
C TRP A 5 5.42 0.03 -2.32
N GLU A 6 6.50 0.14 -3.09
CA GLU A 6 6.46 0.25 -4.55
C GLU A 6 7.02 -1.00 -5.28
N PHE A 7 6.18 -1.92 -5.79
CA PHE A 7 4.73 -2.02 -5.63
C PHE A 7 4.33 -3.47 -5.29
N PRO A 8 3.28 -3.71 -4.50
CA PRO A 8 2.76 -5.06 -4.28
C PRO A 8 2.39 -5.72 -5.61
N GLY A 9 2.96 -6.90 -5.90
CA GLY A 9 2.59 -7.72 -7.06
C GLY A 9 3.02 -7.16 -8.44
N ARG A 10 3.87 -6.13 -8.48
CA ARG A 10 4.41 -5.54 -9.72
C ARG A 10 5.86 -5.09 -9.56
N CYS A 11 6.54 -4.88 -10.68
CA CYS A 11 7.86 -4.24 -10.68
C CYS A 11 7.75 -2.79 -10.20
N GLY A 12 8.55 -2.41 -9.21
CA GLY A 12 8.88 -1.00 -8.92
C GLY A 12 10.26 -0.67 -9.49
N ALA A 13 11.13 -0.06 -8.68
CA ALA A 13 12.54 0.14 -9.03
C ALA A 13 13.30 -1.19 -9.28
N THR A 14 12.81 -2.29 -8.72
CA THR A 14 13.26 -3.66 -9.03
C THR A 14 12.07 -4.55 -9.34
N CYS A 15 12.31 -5.70 -10.01
CA CYS A 15 11.28 -6.68 -10.34
C CYS A 15 11.24 -7.88 -9.37
N ASN A 16 11.55 -7.66 -8.09
CA ASN A 16 11.61 -8.71 -7.07
C ASN A 16 10.26 -8.88 -6.33
N PHE A 17 9.15 -9.03 -7.06
CA PHE A 17 7.82 -9.24 -6.47
C PHE A 17 7.43 -10.71 -6.49
N ARG A 18 6.44 -11.06 -5.65
CA ARG A 18 5.87 -12.42 -5.57
C ARG A 18 4.36 -12.40 -5.78
N PRO A 19 3.75 -13.51 -6.21
CA PRO A 19 2.29 -13.59 -6.35
C PRO A 19 1.52 -13.29 -5.06
N GLU A 20 2.13 -13.57 -3.90
CA GLU A 20 1.51 -13.38 -2.58
C GLU A 20 1.55 -11.92 -2.10
N ASP A 21 2.26 -11.02 -2.78
CA ASP A 21 2.45 -9.64 -2.31
C ASP A 21 1.14 -8.88 -2.17
N THR A 22 0.13 -9.17 -2.99
CA THR A 22 -1.21 -8.59 -2.86
C THR A 22 -1.80 -8.90 -1.48
N GLN A 23 -1.89 -10.18 -1.11
CA GLN A 23 -2.48 -10.58 0.17
C GLN A 23 -1.56 -10.21 1.34
N ASN A 24 -0.25 -10.28 1.16
CA ASN A 24 0.71 -9.90 2.18
C ASN A 24 0.63 -8.40 2.49
N PHE A 25 0.41 -7.55 1.49
CA PHE A 25 0.21 -6.12 1.72
C PHE A 25 -1.05 -5.87 2.57
N THR A 26 -2.17 -6.52 2.25
CA THR A 26 -3.39 -6.44 3.05
C THR A 26 -3.17 -6.93 4.48
N ALA A 27 -2.52 -8.08 4.64
CA ALA A 27 -2.21 -8.64 5.96
C ALA A 27 -1.27 -7.75 6.77
N LEU A 28 -0.28 -7.14 6.11
CA LEU A 28 0.66 -6.19 6.72
C LEU A 28 -0.08 -4.98 7.29
N LEU A 29 -1.01 -4.39 6.53
CA LEU A 29 -1.78 -3.23 6.99
C LEU A 29 -2.70 -3.58 8.15
N ALA A 30 -3.34 -4.75 8.11
CA ALA A 30 -4.16 -5.23 9.22
C ALA A 30 -3.34 -5.43 10.50
N GLU A 31 -2.14 -6.02 10.38
CA GLU A 31 -1.23 -6.20 11.51
C GLU A 31 -0.76 -4.85 12.07
N PHE A 32 -0.35 -3.92 11.21
CA PHE A 32 0.02 -2.57 11.65
C PHE A 32 -1.12 -1.87 12.38
N ARG A 33 -2.36 -1.93 11.87
CA ARG A 33 -3.52 -1.33 12.54
C ARG A 33 -3.72 -1.93 13.93
N SER A 34 -3.69 -3.26 14.05
CA SER A 34 -3.80 -3.99 15.32
C SER A 34 -2.73 -3.55 16.33
N GLN A 35 -1.46 -3.48 15.90
CA GLN A 35 -0.34 -3.09 16.77
C GLN A 35 -0.42 -1.61 17.17
N LEU A 36 -0.80 -0.72 16.24
CA LEU A 36 -0.97 0.71 16.54
C LEU A 36 -2.11 0.92 17.53
N ASP A 37 -3.24 0.24 17.37
CA ASP A 37 -4.37 0.29 18.31
C ASP A 37 -4.01 -0.20 19.71
N ALA A 38 -3.15 -1.22 19.80
CA ALA A 38 -2.66 -1.74 21.08
C ALA A 38 -1.74 -0.75 21.82
N ILE A 39 -1.04 0.13 21.09
CA ILE A 39 -0.18 1.17 21.65
C ILE A 39 -0.99 2.43 21.99
N ASP A 40 -1.66 2.99 20.99
CA ASP A 40 -2.54 4.16 21.08
C ASP A 40 -3.41 4.24 19.81
N PRO A 41 -4.75 4.12 19.92
CA PRO A 41 -5.65 4.11 18.77
C PRO A 41 -5.73 5.45 18.02
N THR A 42 -5.14 6.53 18.56
CA THR A 42 -5.03 7.80 17.85
C THR A 42 -3.85 7.84 16.87
N LEU A 43 -2.99 6.82 16.88
CA LEU A 43 -1.90 6.70 15.92
C LEU A 43 -2.44 6.39 14.52
N LEU A 44 -1.99 7.22 13.58
CA LEU A 44 -2.43 7.17 12.20
C LEU A 44 -1.67 6.10 11.42
N LEU A 45 -2.38 5.37 10.56
CA LEU A 45 -1.83 4.46 9.56
C LEU A 45 -2.28 4.90 8.17
N THR A 46 -1.30 5.21 7.33
CA THR A 46 -1.53 5.71 5.98
C THR A 46 -0.67 4.95 4.98
N VAL A 47 -1.00 5.07 3.70
CA VAL A 47 -0.23 4.48 2.60
C VAL A 47 -0.05 5.46 1.47
N ALA A 48 1.10 5.39 0.80
CA ALA A 48 1.29 5.92 -0.55
C ALA A 48 1.00 4.80 -1.56
N THR A 49 0.15 5.07 -2.55
CA THR A 49 -0.30 4.07 -3.55
C THR A 49 -0.13 4.59 -4.97
N PRO A 50 0.17 3.70 -5.95
CA PRO A 50 0.38 4.10 -7.33
C PRO A 50 -0.90 4.64 -7.99
N ALA A 51 -0.74 5.68 -8.83
CA ALA A 51 -1.78 6.05 -9.78
C ALA A 51 -1.73 5.14 -11.01
N GLY A 52 -2.88 4.60 -11.43
CA GLY A 52 -3.03 3.81 -12.66
C GLY A 52 -3.39 2.34 -12.45
N SER A 53 -4.34 1.86 -13.26
CA SER A 53 -4.97 0.54 -13.10
C SER A 53 -4.02 -0.64 -13.23
N TYR A 54 -2.93 -0.45 -13.96
CA TYR A 54 -1.90 -1.47 -14.11
C TYR A 54 -1.29 -1.89 -12.76
N TYR A 55 -1.13 -0.94 -11.84
CA TYR A 55 -0.55 -1.17 -10.52
C TYR A 55 -1.60 -1.37 -9.44
N TYR A 56 -2.59 -0.47 -9.31
CA TYR A 56 -3.58 -0.59 -8.22
C TYR A 56 -4.48 -1.83 -8.36
N SER A 57 -4.54 -2.46 -9.54
CA SER A 57 -5.25 -3.74 -9.70
C SER A 57 -4.61 -4.91 -8.94
N GLN A 58 -3.42 -4.74 -8.37
CA GLN A 58 -2.79 -5.71 -7.46
C GLN A 58 -3.03 -5.37 -5.99
N ILE A 59 -3.81 -4.34 -5.68
CA ILE A 59 -4.13 -3.93 -4.32
C ILE A 59 -5.60 -4.27 -4.05
N GLU A 60 -5.88 -4.90 -2.91
CA GLU A 60 -7.24 -5.18 -2.43
C GLU A 60 -7.85 -3.91 -1.80
N LEU A 61 -8.12 -2.90 -2.63
CA LEU A 61 -8.61 -1.57 -2.21
C LEU A 61 -9.88 -1.66 -1.32
N ASP A 62 -10.74 -2.64 -1.59
CA ASP A 62 -11.95 -2.95 -0.83
C ASP A 62 -11.67 -3.57 0.56
N GLN A 63 -10.45 -4.04 0.81
CA GLN A 63 -10.05 -4.60 2.10
C GLN A 63 -9.16 -3.64 2.89
N ILE A 64 -8.15 -3.05 2.24
CA ILE A 64 -7.12 -2.27 2.94
C ILE A 64 -7.66 -1.00 3.60
N HIS A 65 -8.75 -0.42 3.08
CA HIS A 65 -9.31 0.81 3.64
C HIS A 65 -9.85 0.63 5.07
N ASN A 66 -10.14 -0.60 5.51
CA ASN A 66 -10.57 -0.88 6.88
C ASN A 66 -9.45 -0.68 7.91
N SER A 67 -8.19 -0.71 7.47
CA SER A 67 -7.02 -0.56 8.33
C SER A 67 -6.43 0.85 8.29
N LEU A 68 -6.82 1.67 7.32
CA LEU A 68 -6.16 2.92 6.99
C LEU A 68 -6.99 4.13 7.40
N ASP A 69 -6.33 5.17 7.88
CA ASP A 69 -6.95 6.47 8.11
C ASP A 69 -7.20 7.20 6.79
N TRP A 70 -6.24 7.13 5.86
CA TRP A 70 -6.42 7.57 4.47
C TRP A 70 -5.35 6.99 3.53
N ILE A 71 -5.56 7.21 2.23
CA ILE A 71 -4.68 6.78 1.14
C ILE A 71 -4.15 8.03 0.42
N ASN A 72 -2.83 8.15 0.32
CA ASN A 72 -2.17 9.12 -0.55
C ASN A 72 -1.99 8.50 -1.94
N LEU A 73 -2.69 9.02 -2.94
CA LEU A 73 -2.54 8.55 -4.32
C LEU A 73 -1.42 9.32 -5.02
N MET A 74 -0.38 8.60 -5.45
CA MET A 74 0.81 9.15 -6.12
C MET A 74 0.49 9.53 -7.57
N THR A 75 -0.19 10.67 -7.73
CA THR A 75 -0.67 11.22 -9.01
C THR A 75 0.41 12.02 -9.76
N TYR A 76 1.64 11.52 -9.70
CA TYR A 76 2.83 12.08 -10.35
C TYR A 76 3.61 10.94 -11.03
N ASP A 77 4.73 11.28 -11.67
CA ASP A 77 5.57 10.34 -12.43
C ASP A 77 4.82 9.54 -13.52
N LEU A 78 3.75 10.13 -14.06
CA LEU A 78 2.95 9.54 -15.14
C LEU A 78 3.72 9.48 -16.48
N TYR A 79 4.70 10.37 -16.66
CA TYR A 79 5.61 10.43 -17.79
C TYR A 79 6.99 10.87 -17.33
N GLY A 80 8.03 10.41 -18.02
CA GLY A 80 9.40 10.85 -17.80
C GLY A 80 10.34 10.40 -18.90
N ALA A 81 11.64 10.63 -18.70
CA ALA A 81 12.68 10.34 -19.69
C ALA A 81 13.19 8.89 -19.69
N TRP A 82 12.64 8.05 -18.80
CA TRP A 82 12.94 6.63 -18.66
C TRP A 82 12.25 5.76 -19.72
#